data_AF-A0A9P3M0D9-F1
#
_entry.id   AF-A0A9P3M0D9-F1
#
_cell.length_a   1.000
_cell.length_b   1.000
_cell.length_c   1.000
_cell.angle_alpha   90.00
_cell.angle_beta   90.00
_cell.angle_gamma   90.00
#
_symmetry.space_group_name_H-M   'P 1'
#
loop_
_entity.id
_entity.type
_entity.pdbx_description
1 polymer ?
#
loop_
_entity_poly.entity_id
_entity_poly.type
_entity_poly.pdbx_seq_one_letter_code
_entity_poly.pdbx_strand_id
1 'polypeptide(L)'
;MTTASNQTHTKTTEELDKFLQERPAPEELVEKNILKEPHVAPALQAQAEELRRSQLEDALNTKLEHRPPISELVEHNILHEPHVAPTLQAQADDLKRSQLEDTLNTKLEHRPPVSELVEHNILHDPTVSPALQAHADELRRQQLEDKLNAKLQDRPSPGTLVEKNILDTSALHQLTRLSPLNFPRQLITSYGCRQSLRDAQRL
;
A
#
# COMPACT_ATOMS: atom_id res chain seq x y z
N MET A 1 -4.57 84.10 -41.88
CA MET A 1 -3.99 82.74 -41.83
C MET A 1 -3.71 82.23 -40.41
N THR A 2 -4.04 82.97 -39.35
CA THR A 2 -3.72 82.63 -37.94
C THR A 2 -4.84 81.87 -37.18
N THR A 3 -6.06 81.80 -37.72
CA THR A 3 -7.22 81.17 -37.06
C THR A 3 -7.20 79.64 -37.10
N ALA A 4 -6.65 79.04 -38.17
CA ALA A 4 -6.55 77.58 -38.30
C ALA A 4 -5.56 76.97 -37.30
N SER A 5 -4.44 77.64 -37.03
CA SER A 5 -3.41 77.16 -36.09
C SER A 5 -3.84 77.27 -34.62
N ASN A 6 -4.75 78.20 -34.31
CA ASN A 6 -5.32 78.36 -32.97
C ASN A 6 -6.44 77.33 -32.71
N GLN A 7 -7.25 77.02 -33.74
CA GLN A 7 -8.26 75.94 -33.68
C GLN A 7 -7.66 74.54 -33.56
N THR A 8 -6.51 74.28 -34.16
CA THR A 8 -5.81 73.00 -33.96
C THR A 8 -5.31 72.85 -32.53
N HIS A 9 -4.78 73.94 -31.93
CA HIS A 9 -4.31 73.94 -30.55
C HIS A 9 -5.46 73.69 -29.56
N THR A 10 -6.63 74.30 -29.76
CA THR A 10 -7.79 74.09 -28.88
C THR A 10 -8.34 72.67 -28.97
N LYS A 11 -8.38 72.09 -30.18
CA LYS A 11 -8.80 70.69 -30.38
C LYS A 11 -7.81 69.72 -29.72
N THR A 12 -6.51 69.97 -29.86
CA THR A 12 -5.51 69.12 -29.20
C THR A 12 -5.57 69.19 -27.67
N THR A 13 -5.93 70.34 -27.10
CA THR A 13 -6.10 70.47 -25.64
C THR A 13 -7.37 69.76 -25.15
N GLU A 14 -8.47 69.83 -25.90
CA GLU A 14 -9.72 69.12 -25.58
C GLU A 14 -9.54 67.59 -25.64
N GLU A 15 -8.81 67.09 -26.63
CA GLU A 15 -8.46 65.66 -26.74
C GLU A 15 -7.55 65.21 -25.59
N LEU A 16 -6.56 66.03 -25.21
CA LEU A 16 -5.64 65.73 -24.10
C LEU A 16 -6.40 65.64 -22.76
N ASP A 17 -7.29 66.59 -22.48
CA ASP A 17 -8.10 66.58 -21.26
C ASP A 17 -8.98 65.34 -21.16
N LYS A 18 -9.51 64.86 -22.30
CA LYS A 18 -10.26 63.60 -22.36
C LYS A 18 -9.39 62.40 -22.01
N PHE A 19 -8.18 62.30 -22.56
CA PHE A 19 -7.24 61.22 -22.24
C PHE A 19 -6.75 61.24 -20.79
N LEU A 20 -6.66 62.43 -20.17
CA LEU A 20 -6.29 62.57 -18.77
C LEU A 20 -7.44 62.14 -17.82
N GLN A 21 -8.69 62.35 -18.22
CA GLN A 21 -9.86 61.85 -17.47
C GLN A 21 -9.97 60.33 -17.52
N GLU A 22 -9.63 59.73 -18.67
CA GLU A 22 -9.63 58.27 -18.88
C GLU A 22 -8.31 57.60 -18.45
N ARG A 23 -7.41 58.33 -17.78
CA ARG A 23 -6.09 57.81 -17.40
C ARG A 23 -6.24 56.71 -16.34
N PRO A 24 -5.72 55.49 -16.59
CA PRO A 24 -5.73 54.42 -15.60
C PRO A 24 -4.85 54.75 -14.40
N ALA A 25 -5.22 54.21 -13.24
CA ALA A 25 -4.43 54.34 -12.03
C ALA A 25 -3.03 53.70 -12.22
N PRO A 26 -1.98 54.25 -11.58
CA PRO A 26 -0.63 53.69 -11.70
C PRO A 26 -0.55 52.24 -11.23
N GLU A 27 -1.35 51.85 -10.24
CA GLU A 27 -1.46 50.48 -9.72
C GLU A 27 -1.93 49.51 -10.80
N GLU A 28 -2.97 49.86 -11.57
CA GLU A 28 -3.45 49.04 -12.69
C GLU A 28 -2.39 48.84 -13.77
N LEU A 29 -1.54 49.84 -14.00
CA LEU A 29 -0.43 49.74 -14.95
C LEU A 29 0.65 48.78 -14.44
N VAL A 30 0.86 48.70 -13.12
CA VAL A 30 1.78 47.74 -12.49
C VAL A 30 1.25 46.32 -12.58
N GLU A 31 -0.02 46.11 -12.28
CA GLU A 31 -0.68 44.79 -12.42
C GLU A 31 -0.61 44.28 -13.86
N LYS A 32 -0.83 45.17 -14.83
CA LYS A 32 -0.68 44.86 -16.26
C LYS A 32 0.78 44.73 -16.72
N ASN A 33 1.75 44.86 -15.82
CA ASN A 33 3.19 44.85 -16.10
C ASN A 33 3.65 45.91 -17.12
N ILE A 34 2.88 47.00 -17.28
CA ILE A 34 3.24 48.14 -18.15
C ILE A 34 4.20 49.06 -17.40
N LEU A 35 3.88 49.38 -16.15
CA LEU A 35 4.75 50.12 -15.23
C LEU A 35 5.41 49.13 -14.27
N LYS A 36 6.69 49.31 -13.93
CA LYS A 36 7.32 48.50 -12.88
C LYS A 36 7.07 49.12 -11.50
N GLU A 37 7.40 48.37 -10.44
CA GLU A 37 7.09 48.77 -9.07
C GLU A 37 7.52 50.22 -8.76
N PRO A 38 6.59 51.07 -8.30
CA PRO A 38 6.84 52.50 -8.11
C PRO A 38 7.79 52.79 -6.94
N HIS A 39 8.08 51.78 -6.11
CA HIS A 39 9.01 51.91 -4.98
C HIS A 39 10.49 51.87 -5.44
N VAL A 40 10.80 51.28 -6.60
CA VAL A 40 12.17 51.19 -7.10
C VAL A 40 12.48 52.41 -7.95
N ALA A 41 13.63 53.06 -7.70
CA ALA A 41 14.06 54.18 -8.52
C ALA A 41 14.20 53.76 -10.00
N PRO A 42 13.78 54.58 -10.98
CA PRO A 42 13.79 54.19 -12.41
C PRO A 42 15.16 53.74 -12.93
N ALA A 43 16.25 54.30 -12.39
CA ALA A 43 17.62 53.92 -12.74
C ALA A 43 18.04 52.53 -12.25
N LEU A 44 17.42 52.02 -11.17
CA LEU A 44 17.73 50.72 -10.55
C LEU A 44 16.82 49.60 -11.02
N GLN A 45 15.72 49.93 -11.71
CA GLN A 45 14.70 49.00 -12.12
C GLN A 45 15.25 47.81 -12.93
N ALA A 46 16.18 48.06 -13.85
CA ALA A 46 16.83 47.02 -14.64
C ALA A 46 17.68 46.08 -13.78
N GLN A 47 18.46 46.62 -12.84
CA GLN A 47 19.30 45.85 -11.94
C GLN A 47 18.48 45.05 -10.91
N ALA A 48 17.38 45.61 -10.41
CA ALA A 48 16.45 44.90 -9.53
C ALA A 48 15.79 43.71 -10.25
N GLU A 49 15.40 43.88 -11.52
CA GLU A 49 14.83 42.81 -12.33
C GLU A 49 15.87 41.72 -12.66
N GLU A 50 17.11 42.09 -12.94
CA GLU A 50 18.23 41.17 -13.13
C GLU A 50 18.52 40.34 -11.87
N LEU A 51 18.57 40.98 -10.70
CA LEU A 51 18.71 40.29 -9.43
C LEU A 51 17.56 39.31 -9.18
N ARG A 52 16.32 39.76 -9.39
CA ARG A 52 15.12 38.92 -9.21
C ARG A 52 15.17 37.70 -10.14
N ARG A 53 15.62 37.90 -11.38
CA ARG A 53 15.79 36.84 -12.36
C ARG A 53 16.87 35.84 -11.90
N SER A 54 18.04 36.32 -11.48
CA SER A 54 19.11 35.45 -10.93
C SER A 54 18.63 34.62 -9.75
N GLN A 55 17.92 35.24 -8.80
CA GLN A 55 17.35 34.54 -7.64
C GLN A 55 16.35 33.45 -8.05
N LEU A 56 15.51 33.73 -9.07
CA LEU A 56 14.58 32.74 -9.60
C LEU A 56 15.31 31.60 -10.34
N GLU A 57 16.38 31.90 -11.07
CA GLU A 57 17.22 30.90 -11.73
C GLU A 57 17.88 29.98 -10.69
N ASP A 58 18.45 30.53 -9.62
CA ASP A 58 19.05 29.76 -8.53
C ASP A 58 18.00 28.88 -7.80
N ALA A 59 16.83 29.46 -7.49
CA ALA A 59 15.74 28.73 -6.86
C ALA A 59 15.15 27.63 -7.76
N LEU A 60 15.17 27.82 -9.08
CA LEU A 60 14.73 26.81 -10.03
C LEU A 60 15.76 25.68 -10.13
N ASN A 61 17.05 26.01 -10.25
CA ASN A 61 18.13 25.02 -10.33
C ASN A 61 18.13 24.10 -9.11
N THR A 62 18.05 24.66 -7.90
CA THR A 62 17.98 23.88 -6.67
C THR A 62 16.78 22.92 -6.65
N LYS A 63 15.60 23.34 -7.14
CA LYS A 63 14.42 22.47 -7.25
C LYS A 63 14.56 21.37 -8.31
N LEU A 64 15.25 21.66 -9.42
CA LEU A 64 15.50 20.70 -10.48
C LEU A 64 16.53 19.65 -10.06
N GLU A 65 17.55 20.03 -9.28
CA GLU A 65 18.53 19.11 -8.69
C GLU A 65 17.87 18.10 -7.73
N HIS A 66 16.92 18.55 -6.92
CA HIS A 66 16.19 17.71 -5.96
C HIS A 66 14.89 17.14 -6.55
N ARG A 67 14.76 17.09 -7.87
CA ARG A 67 13.55 16.58 -8.53
C ARG A 67 13.46 15.06 -8.34
N PRO A 68 12.38 14.53 -7.74
CA PRO A 68 12.22 13.09 -7.60
C PRO A 68 12.03 12.40 -8.96
N PRO A 69 12.52 11.17 -9.12
CA PRO A 69 12.29 10.37 -10.32
C PRO A 69 10.81 10.00 -10.45
N ILE A 70 10.39 9.72 -11.68
CA ILE A 70 8.99 9.37 -12.00
C ILE A 70 8.54 8.11 -11.24
N SER A 71 9.45 7.15 -11.03
CA SER A 71 9.16 5.90 -10.30
C SER A 71 8.69 6.16 -8.87
N GLU A 72 9.34 7.06 -8.14
CA GLU A 72 8.94 7.43 -6.77
C GLU A 72 7.58 8.11 -6.77
N LEU A 73 7.30 8.98 -7.75
CA LEU A 73 6.00 9.64 -7.87
C LEU A 73 4.87 8.64 -8.15
N VAL A 74 5.14 7.55 -8.89
CA VAL A 74 4.18 6.46 -9.12
C VAL A 74 3.99 5.63 -7.85
N GLU A 75 5.07 5.29 -7.14
CA GLU A 75 5.00 4.56 -5.87
C GLU A 75 4.18 5.32 -4.81
N HIS A 76 4.36 6.65 -4.74
CA HIS A 76 3.57 7.52 -3.87
C HIS A 76 2.16 7.82 -4.38
N ASN A 77 1.71 7.21 -5.49
CA ASN A 77 0.40 7.43 -6.12
C ASN A 77 0.13 8.91 -6.47
N ILE A 78 1.17 9.68 -6.78
CA ILE A 78 1.05 11.07 -7.30
C ILE A 78 0.86 11.03 -8.81
N LEU A 79 1.63 10.18 -9.50
CA LEU A 79 1.49 9.92 -10.93
C LEU A 79 0.86 8.53 -11.15
N HIS A 80 0.01 8.43 -12.15
CA HIS A 80 -0.51 7.15 -12.63
C HIS A 80 0.50 6.48 -13.57
N GLU A 81 0.31 5.18 -13.80
CA GLU A 81 1.24 4.38 -14.61
C GLU A 81 1.54 5.05 -15.97
N PRO A 82 2.82 5.14 -16.38
CA PRO A 82 3.24 5.94 -17.53
C PRO A 82 2.83 5.36 -18.89
N HIS A 83 2.20 4.17 -18.91
CA HIS A 83 1.80 3.47 -20.12
C HIS A 83 0.48 3.97 -20.72
N VAL A 84 -0.30 4.77 -19.97
CA VAL A 84 -1.58 5.33 -20.43
C VAL A 84 -1.42 6.80 -20.77
N ALA A 85 -1.96 7.22 -21.90
CA ALA A 85 -1.97 8.63 -22.31
C ALA A 85 -2.69 9.50 -21.25
N PRO A 86 -2.20 10.72 -20.91
CA PRO A 86 -2.80 11.55 -19.86
C PRO A 86 -4.29 11.84 -20.02
N THR A 87 -4.77 11.91 -21.27
CA THR A 87 -6.19 12.14 -21.58
C THR A 87 -7.09 10.95 -21.28
N LEU A 88 -6.54 9.73 -21.27
CA LEU A 88 -7.27 8.48 -21.07
C LEU A 88 -7.12 7.93 -19.65
N GLN A 89 -6.27 8.52 -18.80
CA GLN A 89 -6.00 8.03 -17.45
C GLN A 89 -7.28 7.86 -16.64
N ALA A 90 -8.11 8.89 -16.57
CA ALA A 90 -9.37 8.85 -15.83
C ALA A 90 -10.30 7.71 -16.31
N GLN A 91 -10.44 7.54 -17.64
CA GLN A 91 -11.28 6.48 -18.21
C GLN A 91 -10.70 5.08 -17.95
N ALA A 92 -9.37 4.94 -17.98
CA ALA A 92 -8.70 3.67 -17.68
C ALA A 92 -8.87 3.29 -16.20
N ASP A 93 -8.78 4.26 -15.29
CA ASP A 93 -8.98 4.04 -13.86
C ASP A 93 -10.43 3.67 -13.54
N ASP A 94 -11.40 4.34 -14.18
CA ASP A 94 -12.82 4.01 -14.06
C ASP A 94 -13.11 2.58 -14.55
N LEU A 95 -12.52 2.19 -15.68
CA LEU A 95 -12.64 0.84 -16.21
C LEU A 95 -12.02 -0.20 -15.25
N LYS A 96 -10.80 0.07 -14.75
CA LYS A 96 -10.11 -0.80 -13.79
C LYS A 96 -10.94 -0.97 -12.52
N ARG A 97 -11.53 0.11 -12.03
CA ARG A 97 -12.42 0.09 -10.87
C ARG A 97 -13.68 -0.74 -11.13
N SER A 98 -14.38 -0.54 -12.24
CA SER A 98 -15.57 -1.32 -12.60
C SER A 98 -15.25 -2.82 -12.68
N GLN A 99 -14.14 -3.18 -13.33
CA GLN A 99 -13.70 -4.58 -13.43
C GLN A 99 -13.41 -5.21 -12.06
N LEU A 100 -12.79 -4.46 -11.15
CA LEU A 100 -12.56 -4.89 -9.78
C LEU A 100 -13.87 -5.06 -9.03
N GLU A 101 -14.81 -4.12 -9.17
CA GLU A 101 -16.14 -4.21 -8.56
C GLU A 101 -16.89 -5.46 -9.02
N ASP A 102 -16.91 -5.75 -10.32
CA ASP A 102 -17.53 -6.97 -10.86
C ASP A 102 -16.86 -8.25 -10.33
N THR A 103 -15.52 -8.26 -10.28
CA THR A 103 -14.75 -9.39 -9.75
C THR A 103 -15.01 -9.60 -8.25
N LEU A 104 -15.18 -8.54 -7.49
CA LEU A 104 -15.49 -8.63 -6.07
C LEU A 104 -16.93 -9.10 -5.85
N ASN A 105 -17.89 -8.58 -6.62
CA ASN A 105 -19.29 -8.99 -6.55
C ASN A 105 -19.44 -10.50 -6.81
N THR A 106 -18.83 -11.01 -7.87
CA THR A 106 -18.86 -12.46 -8.18
C THR A 106 -18.25 -13.31 -7.06
N LYS A 107 -17.16 -12.85 -6.41
CA LYS A 107 -16.56 -13.54 -5.24
C LYS A 107 -17.43 -13.49 -4.00
N LEU A 108 -18.17 -12.39 -3.79
CA LEU A 108 -19.07 -12.23 -2.66
C LEU A 108 -20.35 -13.07 -2.82
N GLU A 109 -20.87 -13.18 -4.04
CA GLU A 109 -22.01 -14.05 -4.37
C GLU A 109 -21.71 -15.52 -4.09
N HIS A 110 -20.51 -15.99 -4.43
CA HIS A 110 -20.07 -17.37 -4.22
C HIS A 110 -19.29 -17.56 -2.91
N ARG A 111 -19.54 -16.71 -1.91
CA ARG A 111 -18.83 -16.80 -0.63
C ARG A 111 -19.26 -18.07 0.13
N PRO A 112 -18.33 -18.99 0.45
CA PRO A 112 -18.68 -20.21 1.17
C PRO A 112 -19.14 -19.88 2.61
N PRO A 113 -20.11 -20.63 3.15
CA PRO A 113 -20.52 -20.51 4.53
C PRO A 113 -19.41 -20.99 5.48
N VAL A 114 -19.46 -20.50 6.72
CA VAL A 114 -18.49 -20.85 7.77
C VAL A 114 -18.45 -22.36 8.03
N SER A 115 -19.58 -23.05 7.94
CA SER A 115 -19.67 -24.50 8.13
C SER A 115 -18.81 -25.28 7.13
N GLU A 116 -18.84 -24.90 5.86
CA GLU A 116 -18.02 -25.52 4.80
C GLU A 116 -16.53 -25.33 5.08
N LEU A 117 -16.13 -24.14 5.55
CA LEU A 117 -14.74 -23.88 5.93
C LEU A 117 -14.27 -24.73 7.13
N VAL A 118 -15.17 -25.04 8.07
CA VAL A 118 -14.88 -25.94 9.20
C VAL A 118 -14.79 -27.39 8.74
N GLU A 119 -15.68 -27.84 7.86
CA GLU A 119 -15.65 -29.18 7.27
C GLU A 119 -14.35 -29.43 6.48
N HIS A 120 -13.86 -28.41 5.77
CA HIS A 120 -12.59 -28.47 5.05
C HIS A 120 -11.35 -28.25 5.94
N ASN A 121 -11.50 -28.15 7.27
CA ASN A 121 -10.43 -27.87 8.24
C ASN A 121 -9.62 -26.59 7.93
N ILE A 122 -10.24 -25.61 7.26
CA ILE A 122 -9.64 -24.29 7.01
C ILE A 122 -9.85 -23.41 8.24
N LEU A 123 -11.06 -23.44 8.80
CA LEU A 123 -11.41 -22.76 10.05
C LEU A 123 -11.60 -23.80 11.16
N HIS A 124 -11.24 -23.45 12.40
CA HIS A 124 -11.50 -24.32 13.55
C HIS A 124 -12.85 -23.96 14.18
N ASP A 125 -13.33 -24.80 15.11
CA ASP A 125 -14.64 -24.63 15.75
C ASP A 125 -14.90 -23.17 16.19
N PRO A 126 -16.00 -22.52 15.75
CA PRO A 126 -16.27 -21.10 16.01
C PRO A 126 -16.62 -20.80 17.48
N THR A 127 -16.56 -21.80 18.35
CA THR A 127 -16.87 -21.70 19.79
C THR A 127 -15.76 -20.99 20.57
N VAL A 128 -14.53 -21.04 20.06
CA VAL A 128 -13.36 -20.42 20.68
C VAL A 128 -13.04 -19.12 19.95
N SER A 129 -12.73 -18.06 20.71
CA SER A 129 -12.30 -16.80 20.10
C SER A 129 -10.99 -16.98 19.30
N PRO A 130 -10.79 -16.27 18.17
CA PRO A 130 -9.60 -16.43 17.32
C PRO A 130 -8.26 -16.30 18.06
N ALA A 131 -8.20 -15.44 19.08
CA ALA A 131 -7.00 -15.24 19.90
C ALA A 131 -6.62 -16.45 20.77
N LEU A 132 -7.61 -17.26 21.18
CA LEU A 132 -7.42 -18.43 22.07
C LEU A 132 -7.35 -19.75 21.31
N GLN A 133 -7.66 -19.75 20.02
CA GLN A 133 -7.75 -20.93 19.17
C GLN A 133 -6.45 -21.77 19.23
N ALA A 134 -5.30 -21.12 19.04
CA ALA A 134 -4.00 -21.80 19.09
C ALA A 134 -3.74 -22.51 20.44
N HIS A 135 -4.08 -21.87 21.56
CA HIS A 135 -3.92 -22.48 22.89
C HIS A 135 -4.95 -23.59 23.16
N ALA A 136 -6.17 -23.42 22.67
CA ALA A 136 -7.20 -24.45 22.79
C ALA A 136 -6.81 -25.71 22.01
N ASP A 137 -6.24 -25.56 20.80
CA ASP A 137 -5.77 -26.69 19.99
C ASP A 137 -4.54 -27.36 20.59
N GLU A 138 -3.60 -26.57 21.12
CA GLU A 138 -2.44 -27.08 21.86
C GLU A 138 -2.88 -27.92 23.06
N LEU A 139 -3.80 -27.40 23.87
CA LEU A 139 -4.37 -28.13 25.00
C LEU A 139 -5.10 -29.40 24.55
N ARG A 140 -5.91 -29.31 23.49
CA ARG A 140 -6.64 -30.45 22.92
C ARG A 140 -5.68 -31.54 22.46
N ARG A 141 -4.56 -31.17 21.84
CA ARG A 141 -3.51 -32.09 21.39
C ARG A 141 -2.81 -32.75 22.57
N GLN A 142 -2.41 -32.00 23.59
CA GLN A 142 -1.80 -32.56 24.81
C GLN A 142 -2.73 -33.55 25.51
N GLN A 143 -4.00 -33.17 25.70
CA GLN A 143 -5.00 -34.05 26.29
C GLN A 143 -5.23 -35.33 25.46
N LEU A 144 -5.17 -35.24 24.13
CA LEU A 144 -5.29 -36.40 23.25
C LEU A 144 -4.07 -37.32 23.38
N GLU A 145 -2.86 -36.75 23.44
CA GLU A 145 -1.62 -37.49 23.64
C GLU A 145 -1.63 -38.27 24.96
N ASP A 146 -1.99 -37.62 26.06
CA ASP A 146 -2.11 -38.27 27.37
C ASP A 146 -3.12 -39.43 27.36
N LYS A 147 -4.30 -39.21 26.74
CA LYS A 147 -5.34 -40.23 26.58
C LYS A 147 -4.88 -41.41 25.74
N LEU A 148 -4.17 -41.16 24.65
CA LEU A 148 -3.64 -42.21 23.79
C LEU A 148 -2.53 -43.00 24.51
N ASN A 149 -1.64 -42.31 25.22
CA ASN A 149 -0.58 -42.94 25.98
C ASN A 149 -1.14 -43.87 27.07
N ALA A 150 -2.16 -43.44 27.82
CA ALA A 150 -2.84 -44.30 28.80
C ALA A 150 -3.42 -45.57 28.16
N LYS A 151 -4.12 -45.45 27.02
CA LYS A 151 -4.67 -46.62 26.29
C LYS A 151 -3.61 -47.55 25.73
N LEU A 152 -2.42 -47.03 25.42
CA LEU A 152 -1.29 -47.83 24.95
C LEU A 152 -0.61 -48.60 26.10
N GLN A 153 -0.65 -48.10 27.34
CA GLN A 153 -0.16 -48.85 28.51
C GLN A 153 -1.04 -50.07 28.80
N ASP A 154 -2.36 -49.93 28.66
CA ASP A 154 -3.32 -51.02 28.85
C ASP A 154 -3.44 -51.94 27.62
N ARG A 155 -2.46 -51.89 26.70
CA ARG A 155 -2.52 -52.66 25.46
C ARG A 155 -2.43 -54.16 25.77
N PRO A 156 -3.45 -54.96 25.39
CA PRO A 156 -3.44 -56.41 25.61
C PRO A 156 -2.30 -57.07 24.84
N SER A 157 -1.65 -58.06 25.46
CA SER A 157 -0.61 -58.83 24.80
C SER A 157 -1.22 -59.69 23.68
N PRO A 158 -0.47 -60.02 22.60
CA PRO A 158 -0.98 -60.82 21.49
C PRO A 158 -1.62 -62.15 21.90
N GLY A 159 -1.13 -62.79 22.97
CA GLY A 159 -1.70 -64.05 23.49
C GLY A 159 -3.13 -63.89 24.01
N THR A 160 -3.41 -62.80 24.73
CA THR A 160 -4.77 -62.51 25.24
C THR A 160 -5.79 -62.25 24.13
N LEU A 161 -5.34 -61.81 22.95
CA LEU A 161 -6.19 -61.63 21.77
C LEU A 161 -6.52 -62.96 21.08
N VAL A 162 -5.60 -63.93 21.13
CA VAL A 162 -5.84 -65.31 20.66
C VAL A 162 -6.83 -66.03 21.58
N GLU A 163 -6.69 -65.89 22.90
CA GLU A 163 -7.65 -66.45 23.87
C GLU A 163 -9.08 -65.91 23.66
N LYS A 164 -9.19 -64.65 23.24
CA LYS A 164 -10.48 -64.02 22.90
C LYS A 164 -10.97 -64.36 21.47
N ASN A 165 -10.29 -65.27 20.76
CA ASN A 165 -10.58 -65.66 19.37
C ASN A 165 -10.61 -64.47 18.37
N ILE A 166 -9.87 -63.40 18.66
CA ILE A 166 -9.74 -62.24 17.74
C ILE A 166 -8.57 -62.46 16.78
N LEU A 167 -7.54 -63.20 17.21
CA LEU A 167 -6.37 -63.57 16.41
C LEU A 167 -6.23 -65.10 16.35
N ASP A 168 -5.78 -65.61 15.20
CA ASP A 168 -5.46 -67.03 15.03
C ASP A 168 -4.05 -67.37 15.55
N THR A 169 -3.86 -68.62 15.97
CA THR A 169 -2.58 -69.14 16.51
C THR A 169 -1.43 -69.14 15.50
N SER A 170 -1.74 -69.16 14.19
CA SER A 170 -0.77 -69.04 13.10
C SER A 170 -0.17 -67.63 13.00
N ALA A 171 -0.95 -66.59 13.31
CA ALA A 171 -0.52 -65.19 13.30
C ALA A 171 0.43 -64.86 14.48
N LEU A 172 0.25 -65.53 15.62
CA LEU A 172 1.08 -65.34 16.82
C LEU A 172 2.54 -65.83 16.63
N HIS A 173 2.76 -66.85 15.79
CA HIS A 173 4.10 -67.36 15.43
C HIS A 173 4.89 -66.43 14.48
N GLN A 174 4.22 -65.52 13.76
CA GLN A 174 4.88 -64.57 12.86
C GLN A 174 5.33 -63.31 13.61
N LEU A 175 4.54 -62.84 14.59
CA LEU A 175 4.84 -61.65 15.39
C LEU A 175 6.00 -61.84 16.39
N THR A 176 6.30 -63.09 16.75
CA THR A 176 7.40 -63.45 17.66
C THR A 176 8.75 -63.65 16.97
N ARG A 177 8.81 -63.66 15.63
CA ARG A 177 10.08 -63.83 14.86
C ARG A 177 10.81 -62.53 14.53
N LEU A 178 10.17 -61.38 14.68
CA LEU A 178 10.85 -60.09 14.59
C LEU A 178 11.29 -59.70 16.01
N SER A 179 12.60 -59.79 16.24
CA SER A 179 13.26 -59.24 17.42
C SER A 179 12.80 -57.80 17.69
N PRO A 180 12.87 -57.32 18.96
CA PRO A 180 12.48 -55.94 19.26
C PRO A 180 13.34 -55.00 18.43
N LEU A 181 12.73 -54.33 17.45
CA LEU A 181 13.36 -53.21 16.76
C LEU A 181 13.72 -52.18 17.84
N ASN A 182 15.01 -52.08 18.13
CA ASN A 182 15.61 -50.99 18.85
C ASN A 182 15.37 -49.72 18.02
N PHE A 183 14.20 -49.11 18.17
CA PHE A 183 13.97 -47.76 17.68
C PHE A 183 14.84 -46.85 18.53
N PRO A 184 15.79 -46.09 17.94
CA PRO A 184 16.57 -45.15 18.71
C PRO A 184 15.58 -44.24 19.42
N ARG A 185 15.65 -44.22 20.75
CA ARG A 185 14.99 -43.24 21.59
C ARG A 185 15.65 -41.90 21.26
N GLN A 186 15.22 -41.28 20.16
CA GLN A 186 15.51 -39.89 19.87
C GLN A 186 15.04 -39.16 21.13
N LEU A 187 16.00 -38.66 21.90
CA LEU A 187 15.73 -37.72 22.97
C LEU A 187 14.96 -36.60 22.30
N ILE A 188 13.65 -36.54 22.54
CA ILE A 188 12.87 -35.35 22.24
C ILE A 188 13.37 -34.36 23.28
N THR A 189 14.50 -33.73 22.97
CA THR A 189 14.99 -32.59 23.74
C THR A 189 13.86 -31.59 23.75
N SER A 190 13.35 -31.33 24.94
CA SER A 190 12.68 -30.11 25.28
C SER A 190 13.46 -28.94 24.68
N TYR A 191 12.75 -28.10 23.92
CA TYR A 191 13.13 -26.77 23.42
C TYR A 191 13.91 -26.64 22.11
N GLY A 192 13.23 -25.95 21.18
CA GLY A 192 13.74 -25.21 20.03
C GLY A 192 12.52 -24.68 19.28
N CYS A 193 11.79 -23.67 19.77
CA CYS A 193 12.19 -22.27 19.93
C CYS A 193 12.86 -21.68 18.67
N ARG A 194 12.08 -20.83 17.96
CA ARG A 194 12.49 -19.55 17.38
C ARG A 194 13.91 -19.45 16.78
N GLN A 195 14.12 -19.83 15.51
CA GLN A 195 15.12 -19.16 14.66
C GLN A 195 14.97 -19.53 13.18
N SER A 196 14.10 -18.83 12.45
CA SER A 196 14.32 -18.45 11.05
C SER A 196 13.18 -17.56 10.55
N LEU A 197 13.06 -16.33 11.06
CA LEU A 197 12.27 -15.25 10.45
C LEU A 197 12.57 -13.89 11.12
N ARG A 198 13.86 -13.64 11.41
CA ARG A 198 14.35 -12.31 11.82
C ARG A 198 15.52 -11.76 10.99
N ASP A 199 15.86 -12.40 9.88
CA ASP A 199 16.91 -11.94 8.95
C ASP A 199 16.33 -11.39 7.63
N ALA A 200 15.12 -10.82 7.65
CA ALA A 200 14.54 -10.12 6.50
C ALA A 200 14.15 -8.67 6.79
N GLN A 201 14.72 -8.05 7.84
CA GLN A 201 14.62 -6.60 8.10
C GLN A 201 15.93 -6.05 8.68
N ARG A 202 16.96 -6.02 7.84
CA ARG A 202 18.05 -5.03 7.86
C ARG A 202 18.73 -5.08 6.50
N LEU A 203 18.10 -4.40 5.54
CA LEU A 203 18.68 -3.57 4.49
C LEU A 203 17.53 -2.73 3.94
#